data_AF-A0A5J9SPH8-F1
#
_entry.id   AF-A0A5J9SPH8-F1
#
_cell.length_a   1.000
_cell.length_b   1.000
_cell.length_c   1.000
_cell.angle_alpha   90.00
_cell.angle_beta   90.00
_cell.angle_gamma   90.00
#
_symmetry.space_group_name_H-M   'P 1'
#
loop_
_entity.id
_entity.type
_entity.pdbx_description
1 polymer ?
#
loop_
_entity_poly.entity_id
_entity_poly.type
_entity_poly.pdbx_seq_one_letter_code
_entity_poly.pdbx_strand_id
1 'polypeptide(L)'
;MNAASNKLVNRDEITDVTVSAFADSSQIPEKYIRTDVVLGGFVVSDNETHELPVVDMASLLDPELSKLETVKLGSACRHWGFFQLTNHGIDEAVIQHMKENTAQFFSLPLDSKKTVAVRGDGFEGYGHHYTRSSATGGDKLDWAESVILVTQPVQDRNMPLWPANPPTSRNALETYSVEITNLTRQLLSSMAADLGVEQDTLLDAFGGKRQSVAIHHYPPCRHPEKVMGNTPHTDGLGLTLLLHVDDTPVLQIKRDGRQTQQL
;
A
#
# COMPACT_ATOMS: atom_id res chain seq x y z
N MET A 1 24.76 -14.89 -22.47
CA MET A 1 23.37 -15.29 -22.81
C MET A 1 22.76 -15.97 -21.61
N ASN A 2 21.85 -15.29 -20.93
CA ASN A 2 20.70 -15.88 -20.27
C ASN A 2 19.72 -14.73 -20.08
N ALA A 3 18.87 -14.57 -21.09
CA ALA A 3 17.71 -13.71 -21.01
C ALA A 3 16.80 -14.34 -19.94
N ALA A 4 16.86 -13.81 -18.72
CA ALA A 4 15.85 -14.09 -17.72
C ALA A 4 14.53 -13.60 -18.33
N SER A 5 13.67 -14.58 -18.61
CA SER A 5 12.33 -14.41 -19.16
C SER A 5 11.61 -13.27 -18.43
N ASN A 6 11.36 -12.17 -19.16
CA ASN A 6 10.28 -11.24 -18.86
C ASN A 6 8.99 -12.06 -18.92
N LYS A 7 8.63 -12.72 -17.82
CA LYS A 7 7.26 -13.17 -17.63
C LYS A 7 6.42 -11.89 -17.59
N LEU A 8 5.66 -11.67 -18.67
CA LEU A 8 4.59 -10.68 -18.68
C LEU A 8 3.79 -10.92 -17.39
N VAL A 9 3.77 -9.92 -16.50
CA VAL A 9 2.73 -9.89 -15.46
C VAL A 9 1.46 -9.59 -16.23
N ASN A 10 0.75 -10.63 -16.67
CA ASN A 10 -0.61 -10.47 -17.13
C ASN A 10 -1.38 -9.99 -15.90
N ARG A 11 -1.63 -8.68 -15.84
CA ARG A 11 -2.45 -8.07 -14.80
C ARG A 11 -3.87 -8.46 -15.14
N ASP A 12 -4.24 -9.66 -14.71
CA ASP A 12 -5.49 -10.32 -15.10
C ASP A 12 -6.68 -9.37 -14.93
N GLU A 13 -7.56 -9.37 -15.93
CA GLU A 13 -8.76 -8.53 -15.92
C GLU A 13 -9.70 -8.97 -14.77
N ILE A 14 -10.19 -8.01 -13.99
CA ILE A 14 -11.29 -8.26 -13.04
C ILE A 14 -12.57 -8.43 -13.85
N THR A 15 -13.13 -9.64 -13.83
CA THR A 15 -14.33 -10.04 -14.59
C THR A 15 -15.61 -10.01 -13.74
N ASP A 16 -16.79 -10.09 -14.36
CA ASP A 16 -18.07 -10.23 -13.63
C ASP A 16 -18.09 -11.48 -12.74
N VAL A 17 -17.42 -12.56 -13.16
CA VAL A 17 -17.23 -13.77 -12.36
C VAL A 17 -16.42 -13.47 -11.09
N THR A 18 -15.40 -12.63 -11.20
CA THR A 18 -14.59 -12.20 -10.05
C THR A 18 -15.41 -11.33 -9.10
N VAL A 19 -16.16 -10.35 -9.61
CA VAL A 19 -17.03 -9.50 -8.79
C VAL A 19 -18.12 -10.32 -8.10
N SER A 20 -18.71 -11.31 -8.80
CA SER A 20 -19.69 -12.22 -8.20
C SER A 20 -19.07 -13.06 -7.07
N ALA A 21 -17.83 -13.53 -7.25
CA ALA A 21 -17.10 -14.24 -6.21
C ALA A 21 -16.80 -13.36 -4.98
N PHE A 22 -16.44 -12.08 -5.20
CA PHE A 22 -16.25 -11.10 -4.14
C PHE A 22 -17.54 -10.78 -3.37
N ALA A 23 -18.71 -10.86 -4.01
CA ALA A 23 -19.98 -10.55 -3.37
C ALA A 23 -20.54 -11.68 -2.49
N ASP A 24 -20.45 -12.95 -2.91
CA ASP A 24 -21.04 -14.09 -2.16
C ASP A 24 -19.98 -14.98 -1.49
N SER A 25 -18.78 -15.10 -2.05
CA SER A 25 -17.63 -15.89 -1.54
C SER A 25 -17.94 -17.33 -1.08
N SER A 26 -19.12 -17.87 -1.44
CA SER A 26 -19.57 -19.23 -1.11
C SER A 26 -18.74 -20.29 -1.82
N GLN A 27 -18.21 -19.95 -2.99
CA GLN A 27 -17.17 -20.70 -3.70
C GLN A 27 -16.03 -19.75 -4.05
N ILE A 28 -14.82 -20.10 -3.65
CA ILE A 28 -13.61 -19.35 -3.98
C ILE A 28 -13.03 -19.91 -5.28
N PRO A 29 -12.87 -19.11 -6.35
CA PRO A 29 -12.22 -19.56 -7.56
C PRO A 29 -10.79 -20.04 -7.30
N GLU A 30 -10.38 -21.13 -7.95
CA GLU A 30 -9.07 -21.79 -7.73
C GLU A 30 -7.88 -20.83 -7.84
N LYS A 31 -7.96 -19.81 -8.70
CA LYS A 31 -6.90 -18.79 -8.85
C LYS A 31 -6.64 -17.96 -7.58
N TYR A 32 -7.57 -17.89 -6.63
CA TYR A 32 -7.41 -17.17 -5.36
C TYR A 32 -7.06 -18.10 -4.17
N ILE A 33 -7.20 -19.41 -4.34
CA ILE A 33 -6.97 -20.36 -3.23
C ILE A 33 -5.47 -20.46 -2.95
N ARG A 34 -5.08 -20.11 -1.72
CA ARG A 34 -3.71 -20.07 -1.18
C ARG A 34 -3.63 -20.61 0.26
N THR A 35 -4.35 -21.72 0.52
CA THR A 35 -4.41 -22.34 1.85
C THR A 35 -3.03 -22.72 2.41
N ASP A 36 -2.09 -23.11 1.54
CA ASP A 36 -0.71 -23.41 1.91
C ASP A 36 0.04 -22.20 2.49
N VAL A 37 -0.12 -21.03 1.89
CA VAL A 37 0.52 -19.77 2.34
C VAL A 37 -0.14 -19.27 3.62
N VAL A 38 -1.48 -19.31 3.68
CA VAL A 38 -2.25 -18.85 4.83
C VAL A 38 -1.92 -19.71 6.04
N LEU A 39 -1.98 -21.05 5.92
CA LEU A 39 -1.62 -21.97 7.00
C LEU A 39 -0.15 -21.89 7.44
N GLY A 40 0.77 -21.63 6.51
CA GLY A 40 2.20 -21.45 6.81
C GLY A 40 2.55 -20.11 7.48
N GLY A 41 1.64 -19.13 7.47
CA GLY A 41 1.82 -17.81 8.08
C GLY A 41 1.43 -17.73 9.56
N PHE A 42 0.54 -18.60 10.03
CA PHE A 42 0.06 -18.60 11.42
C PHE A 42 1.11 -19.17 12.40
N VAL A 43 2.15 -18.40 12.69
CA VAL A 43 2.87 -18.51 13.97
C VAL A 43 2.48 -17.28 14.78
N VAL A 44 1.25 -17.29 15.29
CA VAL A 44 0.78 -16.31 16.28
C VAL A 44 1.31 -16.78 17.62
N SER A 45 2.22 -15.99 18.20
CA SER A 45 2.71 -16.21 19.56
C SER A 45 1.85 -15.41 20.52
N ASP A 46 1.02 -16.09 21.31
CA ASP A 46 0.03 -15.54 22.26
C ASP A 46 0.61 -14.72 23.44
N ASN A 47 1.90 -14.34 23.42
CA ASN A 47 2.56 -13.90 24.66
C ASN A 47 3.36 -12.59 24.62
N GLU A 48 3.43 -11.87 23.49
CA GLU A 48 4.12 -10.57 23.45
C GLU A 48 3.36 -9.62 22.53
N THR A 49 2.66 -8.63 23.11
CA THR A 49 2.10 -7.49 22.38
C THR A 49 3.26 -6.67 21.82
N HIS A 50 3.64 -6.98 20.58
CA HIS A 50 4.62 -6.24 19.81
C HIS A 50 3.92 -5.03 19.21
N GLU A 51 3.60 -4.04 20.05
CA GLU A 51 3.09 -2.75 19.59
C GLU A 51 4.15 -2.09 18.70
N LEU A 52 3.71 -1.60 17.54
CA LEU A 52 4.59 -0.85 16.66
C LEU A 52 5.10 0.41 17.37
N PRO A 53 6.35 0.84 17.10
CA PRO A 53 6.80 2.14 17.51
C PRO A 53 5.85 3.22 16.96
N VAL A 54 5.50 4.19 17.79
CA VAL A 54 4.75 5.38 17.38
C VAL A 54 5.72 6.54 17.31
N VAL A 55 5.90 7.17 16.15
CA VAL A 55 6.75 8.35 15.96
C VAL A 55 5.86 9.58 15.83
N ASP A 56 6.20 10.65 16.53
CA ASP A 56 5.45 11.88 16.55
C ASP A 56 6.09 12.94 15.62
N MET A 57 5.39 13.28 14.54
CA MET A 57 5.95 14.20 13.54
C MET A 57 6.10 15.62 14.05
N ALA A 58 5.17 16.10 14.89
CA ALA A 58 5.27 17.44 15.48
C ALA A 58 6.52 17.55 16.39
N SER A 59 6.81 16.51 17.15
CA SER A 59 8.00 16.41 18.01
C SER A 59 9.29 16.32 17.20
N LEU A 60 9.29 15.68 16.02
CA LEU A 60 10.44 15.70 15.11
C LEU A 60 10.77 17.11 14.59
N LEU A 61 9.76 17.97 14.44
CA LEU A 61 9.90 19.33 13.93
C LEU A 61 10.14 20.36 15.04
N ASP A 62 9.94 19.97 16.31
CA ASP A 62 10.15 20.83 17.46
C ASP A 62 11.66 20.89 17.85
N PRO A 63 12.27 22.08 17.95
CA PRO A 63 13.70 22.19 18.27
C PRO A 63 14.13 21.55 19.60
N GLU A 64 13.26 21.51 20.60
CA GLU A 64 13.55 20.98 21.94
C GLU A 64 13.34 19.46 21.99
N LEU A 65 12.35 18.94 21.25
CA LEU A 65 11.98 17.52 21.27
C LEU A 65 12.64 16.70 20.16
N SER A 66 13.03 17.34 19.05
CA SER A 66 13.50 16.68 17.83
C SER A 66 14.63 15.69 18.07
N LYS A 67 15.58 16.00 18.95
CA LYS A 67 16.70 15.10 19.25
C LYS A 67 16.24 13.77 19.85
N LEU A 68 15.29 13.80 20.77
CA LEU A 68 14.76 12.59 21.40
C LEU A 68 13.92 11.78 20.40
N GLU A 69 13.05 12.47 19.67
CA GLU A 69 12.16 11.80 18.72
C GLU A 69 12.92 11.25 17.50
N THR A 70 14.02 11.90 17.07
CA THR A 70 14.91 11.40 16.01
C THR A 70 15.57 10.08 16.41
N VAL A 71 16.02 9.92 17.66
CA VAL A 71 16.57 8.64 18.15
C VAL A 71 15.52 7.53 18.12
N LYS A 72 14.27 7.87 18.46
CA LYS A 72 13.14 6.93 18.43
C LYS A 72 12.78 6.54 16.99
N LEU A 73 12.72 7.49 16.07
CA LEU A 73 12.57 7.25 14.63
C LEU A 73 13.67 6.31 14.11
N GLY A 74 14.93 6.62 14.42
CA GLY A 74 16.05 5.78 14.04
C GLY A 74 15.99 4.36 14.62
N SER A 75 15.54 4.23 15.87
CA SER A 75 15.34 2.92 16.50
C SER A 75 14.24 2.13 15.79
N ALA A 76 13.12 2.78 15.45
CA ALA A 76 12.03 2.17 14.70
C ALA A 76 12.49 1.70 13.32
N CYS A 77 13.20 2.54 12.57
CA CYS A 77 13.74 2.18 11.26
C CYS A 77 14.69 0.97 11.33
N ARG A 78 15.63 0.93 12.29
CA ARG A 78 16.65 -0.13 12.37
C ARG A 78 16.10 -1.46 12.91
N HIS A 79 15.21 -1.44 13.89
CA HIS A 79 14.76 -2.65 14.58
C HIS A 79 13.41 -3.18 14.10
N TRP A 80 12.59 -2.34 13.48
CA TRP A 80 11.27 -2.72 12.98
C TRP A 80 11.15 -2.58 11.47
N GLY A 81 11.69 -1.51 10.90
CA GLY A 81 11.40 -1.13 9.51
C GLY A 81 9.95 -0.70 9.28
N PHE A 82 9.16 -0.55 10.36
CA PHE A 82 7.77 -0.13 10.40
C PHE A 82 7.49 0.67 11.67
N PHE A 83 6.62 1.66 11.58
CA PHE A 83 6.14 2.46 12.71
C PHE A 83 4.84 3.18 12.34
N GLN A 84 4.08 3.58 13.35
CA GLN A 84 2.95 4.51 13.18
C GLN A 84 3.48 5.94 13.25
N LEU A 85 2.94 6.84 12.44
CA LEU A 85 3.30 8.26 12.45
C LEU A 85 2.09 9.09 12.93
N THR A 86 2.22 9.75 14.07
CA THR A 86 1.17 10.60 14.66
C THR A 86 1.49 12.07 14.49
N ASN A 87 0.48 12.93 14.64
CA ASN A 87 0.61 14.38 14.54
C ASN A 87 1.33 14.82 13.25
N HIS A 88 1.05 14.11 12.15
CA HIS A 88 1.72 14.25 10.85
C HIS A 88 1.49 15.58 10.13
N GLY A 89 0.59 16.43 10.64
CA GLY A 89 0.35 17.77 10.11
C GLY A 89 -0.52 17.85 8.86
N ILE A 90 -0.81 16.73 8.19
CA ILE A 90 -1.84 16.67 7.14
C ILE A 90 -3.21 16.97 7.74
N ASP A 91 -3.96 17.88 7.10
CA ASP A 91 -5.34 18.22 7.47
C ASP A 91 -6.23 16.97 7.41
N GLU A 92 -6.97 16.71 8.49
CA GLU A 92 -7.91 15.59 8.59
C GLU A 92 -8.94 15.60 7.45
N ALA A 93 -9.35 16.79 6.97
CA ALA A 93 -10.25 16.91 5.83
C ALA A 93 -9.66 16.30 4.55
N VAL A 94 -8.34 16.40 4.33
CA VAL A 94 -7.67 15.80 3.16
C VAL A 94 -7.67 14.28 3.28
N ILE A 95 -7.36 13.75 4.47
CA ILE A 95 -7.39 12.32 4.75
C ILE A 95 -8.80 11.76 4.55
N GLN A 96 -9.80 12.38 5.19
CA GLN A 96 -11.18 11.96 5.11
C GLN A 96 -11.73 12.02 3.68
N HIS A 97 -11.39 13.07 2.94
CA HIS A 97 -11.80 13.18 1.54
C HIS A 97 -11.18 12.09 0.66
N MET A 98 -9.92 11.72 0.88
CA MET A 98 -9.28 10.61 0.17
C MET A 98 -9.94 9.25 0.52
N LYS A 99 -10.27 9.03 1.80
CA LYS A 99 -11.00 7.83 2.26
C LYS A 99 -12.38 7.70 1.61
N GLU A 100 -13.16 8.78 1.61
CA GLU A 100 -14.49 8.82 1.01
C GLU A 100 -14.48 8.56 -0.49
N ASN A 101 -13.58 9.22 -1.23
CA ASN A 101 -13.44 9.01 -2.67
C ASN A 101 -13.00 7.57 -2.98
N THR A 102 -12.11 7.01 -2.16
CA THR A 102 -11.69 5.61 -2.28
C THR A 102 -12.86 4.64 -2.10
N ALA A 103 -13.60 4.77 -1.01
CA ALA A 103 -14.76 3.93 -0.73
C ALA A 103 -15.83 4.05 -1.83
N GLN A 104 -16.14 5.27 -2.25
CA GLN A 104 -17.10 5.54 -3.34
C GLN A 104 -16.65 4.90 -4.65
N PHE A 105 -15.39 5.06 -5.05
CA PHE A 105 -14.86 4.46 -6.28
C PHE A 105 -15.04 2.93 -6.30
N PHE A 106 -14.67 2.24 -5.22
CA PHE A 106 -14.77 0.78 -5.17
C PHE A 106 -16.21 0.27 -5.08
N SER A 107 -17.14 1.09 -4.58
CA SER A 107 -18.58 0.80 -4.61
C SER A 107 -19.23 0.92 -6.00
N LEU A 108 -18.54 1.50 -6.99
CA LEU A 108 -19.08 1.67 -8.33
C LEU A 108 -19.26 0.32 -9.05
N PRO A 109 -20.20 0.23 -10.01
CA PRO A 109 -20.31 -0.93 -10.89
C PRO A 109 -18.99 -1.23 -11.62
N LEU A 110 -18.75 -2.51 -11.92
CA LEU A 110 -17.50 -2.96 -12.55
C LEU A 110 -17.17 -2.18 -13.82
N ASP A 111 -18.15 -1.94 -14.70
CA ASP A 111 -17.95 -1.20 -15.94
C ASP A 111 -17.43 0.23 -15.70
N SER A 112 -17.87 0.88 -14.62
CA SER A 112 -17.37 2.20 -14.24
C SER A 112 -15.92 2.13 -13.76
N LYS A 113 -15.57 1.12 -12.96
CA LYS A 113 -14.17 0.91 -12.50
C LYS A 113 -13.25 0.56 -13.67
N LYS A 114 -13.73 -0.22 -14.65
CA LYS A 114 -12.99 -0.61 -15.86
C LYS A 114 -12.64 0.54 -16.79
N THR A 115 -13.29 1.71 -16.67
CA THR A 115 -12.93 2.90 -17.48
C THR A 115 -11.47 3.32 -17.29
N VAL A 116 -10.90 3.03 -16.11
CA VAL A 116 -9.50 3.28 -15.75
C VAL A 116 -8.69 1.99 -15.61
N ALA A 117 -9.12 0.89 -16.23
CA ALA A 117 -8.40 -0.38 -16.17
C ALA A 117 -6.99 -0.28 -16.75
N VAL A 118 -6.11 -1.16 -16.26
CA VAL A 118 -4.80 -1.39 -16.87
C VAL A 118 -4.95 -1.70 -18.36
N ARG A 119 -4.08 -1.14 -19.21
CA ARG A 119 -4.09 -1.36 -20.66
C ARG A 119 -2.74 -1.88 -21.15
N GLY A 120 -2.77 -2.87 -22.03
CA GLY A 120 -1.57 -3.44 -22.64
C GLY A 120 -0.59 -3.98 -21.60
N ASP A 121 0.68 -3.59 -21.73
CA ASP A 121 1.77 -3.92 -20.81
C ASP A 121 1.99 -2.85 -19.71
N GLY A 122 1.04 -1.91 -19.57
CA GLY A 122 1.10 -0.85 -18.57
C GLY A 122 1.00 -1.36 -17.13
N PHE A 123 1.50 -0.56 -16.19
CA PHE A 123 1.41 -0.86 -14.76
C PHE A 123 0.38 -0.03 -13.99
N GLU A 124 -0.13 1.03 -14.60
CA GLU A 124 -1.11 1.91 -13.98
C GLU A 124 -2.54 1.47 -14.33
N GLY A 125 -3.48 1.80 -13.46
CA GLY A 125 -4.92 1.58 -13.65
C GLY A 125 -5.51 0.55 -12.70
N TYR A 126 -6.79 0.27 -12.89
CA TYR A 126 -7.58 -0.69 -12.12
C TYR A 126 -7.36 -2.14 -12.59
N GLY A 127 -7.17 -3.08 -11.66
CA GLY A 127 -7.01 -4.50 -11.97
C GLY A 127 -6.35 -5.32 -10.85
N HIS A 128 -5.92 -6.53 -11.17
CA HIS A 128 -5.04 -7.32 -10.32
C HIS A 128 -3.58 -6.97 -10.61
N HIS A 129 -2.87 -6.45 -9.60
CA HIS A 129 -1.49 -5.98 -9.77
C HIS A 129 -0.43 -6.95 -9.24
N TYR A 130 -0.85 -7.95 -8.46
CA TYR A 130 0.03 -8.91 -7.84
C TYR A 130 -0.38 -10.32 -8.24
N THR A 131 0.53 -11.01 -8.91
CA THR A 131 0.39 -12.42 -9.25
C THR A 131 1.64 -13.16 -8.82
N ARG A 132 1.48 -14.36 -8.26
CA ARG A 132 2.62 -15.20 -7.91
C ARG A 132 2.36 -16.62 -8.37
N SER A 133 3.37 -17.19 -9.01
CA SER A 133 3.34 -18.61 -9.36
C SER A 133 3.32 -19.43 -8.07
N SER A 134 2.31 -20.29 -7.91
CA SER A 134 2.24 -21.19 -6.76
C SER A 134 3.25 -22.33 -6.89
N ALA A 135 3.67 -22.90 -5.75
CA ALA A 135 4.52 -24.10 -5.74
C ALA A 135 3.86 -25.30 -6.43
N THR A 136 2.52 -25.29 -6.52
CA THR A 136 1.69 -26.30 -7.17
C THR A 136 1.37 -26.01 -8.64
N GLY A 137 1.91 -24.93 -9.22
CA GLY A 137 1.66 -24.49 -10.59
C GLY A 137 0.52 -23.45 -10.73
N GLY A 138 0.53 -22.70 -11.83
CA GLY A 138 -0.44 -21.63 -12.12
C GLY A 138 -0.14 -20.29 -11.42
N ASP A 139 -0.54 -19.19 -12.04
CA ASP A 139 -0.48 -17.85 -11.45
C ASP A 139 -1.67 -17.67 -10.51
N LYS A 140 -1.39 -17.52 -9.22
CA LYS A 140 -2.40 -17.22 -8.20
C LYS A 140 -2.56 -15.71 -8.09
N LEU A 141 -3.80 -15.28 -7.86
CA LEU A 141 -4.19 -13.90 -7.64
C LEU A 141 -4.40 -13.64 -6.15
N ASP A 142 -4.29 -12.38 -5.79
CA ASP A 142 -4.67 -11.90 -4.46
C ASP A 142 -6.18 -11.58 -4.41
N TRP A 143 -6.79 -11.76 -3.24
CA TRP A 143 -8.18 -11.45 -2.97
C TRP A 143 -8.35 -9.95 -2.73
N ALA A 144 -8.05 -9.19 -3.77
CA ALA A 144 -8.11 -7.75 -3.78
C ALA A 144 -8.42 -7.27 -5.19
N GLU A 145 -9.09 -6.12 -5.26
CA GLU A 145 -9.05 -5.26 -6.42
C GLU A 145 -8.21 -4.03 -6.11
N SER A 146 -7.50 -3.48 -7.10
CA SER A 146 -6.56 -2.40 -6.82
C SER A 146 -6.43 -1.42 -7.97
N VAL A 147 -6.02 -0.20 -7.63
CA VAL A 147 -5.68 0.86 -8.58
C VAL A 147 -4.27 1.33 -8.27
N ILE A 148 -3.37 1.31 -9.26
CA ILE A 148 -2.02 1.89 -9.13
C ILE A 148 -1.92 3.10 -10.06
N LEU A 149 -1.45 4.23 -9.55
CA LEU A 149 -1.31 5.47 -10.32
C LEU A 149 0.00 6.15 -9.99
N VAL A 150 0.65 6.72 -11.01
CA VAL A 150 1.73 7.68 -10.83
C VAL A 150 1.15 9.03 -10.47
N THR A 151 1.67 9.60 -9.39
CA THR A 151 1.21 10.88 -8.84
C THR A 151 2.28 11.97 -8.87
N GLN A 152 3.55 11.61 -8.78
CA GLN A 152 4.68 12.52 -8.99
C GLN A 152 5.79 11.85 -9.82
N PRO A 153 6.53 12.62 -10.62
CA PRO A 153 6.33 14.04 -10.87
C PRO A 153 5.09 14.29 -11.77
N VAL A 154 4.54 15.51 -11.76
CA VAL A 154 3.25 15.84 -12.42
C VAL A 154 3.24 15.48 -13.90
N GLN A 155 4.35 15.69 -14.60
CA GLN A 155 4.48 15.39 -16.04
C GLN A 155 4.39 13.90 -16.38
N ASP A 156 4.59 13.01 -15.41
CA ASP A 156 4.52 11.56 -15.60
C ASP A 156 3.11 11.00 -15.36
N ARG A 157 2.15 11.85 -14.96
CA ARG A 157 0.78 11.43 -14.64
C ARG A 157 0.01 11.00 -15.88
N ASN A 158 -0.51 9.77 -15.88
CA ASN A 158 -1.44 9.31 -16.90
C ASN A 158 -2.89 9.69 -16.56
N MET A 159 -3.25 10.95 -16.81
CA MET A 159 -4.58 11.50 -16.46
C MET A 159 -5.80 10.70 -16.98
N PRO A 160 -5.76 10.06 -18.16
CA PRO A 160 -6.82 9.14 -18.59
C PRO A 160 -7.08 7.95 -17.64
N LEU A 161 -6.08 7.52 -16.86
CA LEU A 161 -6.21 6.43 -15.87
C LEU A 161 -6.61 6.95 -14.48
N TRP A 162 -6.63 8.27 -14.26
CA TRP A 162 -7.08 8.83 -12.99
C TRP A 162 -8.62 8.80 -12.91
N PRO A 163 -9.20 8.15 -11.88
CA PRO A 163 -10.65 8.08 -11.70
C PRO A 163 -11.29 9.46 -11.75
N ALA A 164 -12.34 9.60 -12.55
CA ALA A 164 -13.17 10.82 -12.62
C ALA A 164 -14.55 10.63 -11.99
N ASN A 165 -14.83 9.44 -11.47
CA ASN A 165 -16.04 9.10 -10.74
C ASN A 165 -15.63 8.42 -9.43
N PRO A 166 -15.99 8.96 -8.24
CA PRO A 166 -16.74 10.21 -8.04
C PRO A 166 -16.05 11.47 -8.62
N PRO A 167 -16.80 12.53 -8.97
CA PRO A 167 -16.26 13.74 -9.62
C PRO A 167 -15.09 14.41 -8.90
N THR A 168 -15.02 14.23 -7.58
CA THR A 168 -13.97 14.77 -6.71
C THR A 168 -12.68 13.94 -6.70
N SER A 169 -12.67 12.74 -7.27
CA SER A 169 -11.57 11.77 -7.13
C SER A 169 -10.21 12.33 -7.54
N ARG A 170 -10.15 13.04 -8.67
CA ARG A 170 -8.88 13.59 -9.18
C ARG A 170 -8.32 14.65 -8.26
N ASN A 171 -9.19 15.53 -7.75
CA ASN A 171 -8.77 16.58 -6.84
C ASN A 171 -8.36 16.00 -5.48
N ALA A 172 -9.10 15.02 -4.97
CA ALA A 172 -8.74 14.30 -3.74
C ALA A 172 -7.34 13.67 -3.84
N LEU A 173 -7.08 12.93 -4.92
CA LEU A 173 -5.80 12.27 -5.16
C LEU A 173 -4.66 13.28 -5.36
N GLU A 174 -4.92 14.38 -6.06
CA GLU A 174 -3.93 15.44 -6.30
C GLU A 174 -3.52 16.13 -5.00
N THR A 175 -4.49 16.59 -4.20
CA THR A 175 -4.23 17.24 -2.91
C THR A 175 -3.51 16.27 -1.97
N TYR A 176 -4.00 15.03 -1.85
CA TYR A 176 -3.36 14.00 -1.04
C TYR A 176 -1.92 13.72 -1.48
N SER A 177 -1.67 13.59 -2.79
CA SER A 177 -0.33 13.36 -3.36
C SER A 177 0.67 14.46 -2.95
N VAL A 178 0.25 15.73 -3.00
CA VAL A 178 1.10 16.86 -2.61
C VAL A 178 1.40 16.83 -1.11
N GLU A 179 0.39 16.62 -0.27
CA GLU A 179 0.58 16.52 1.19
C GLU A 179 1.52 15.37 1.57
N ILE A 180 1.32 14.19 0.98
CA ILE A 180 2.19 13.03 1.21
C ILE A 180 3.62 13.28 0.71
N THR A 181 3.80 14.01 -0.39
CA THR A 181 5.14 14.40 -0.87
C THR A 181 5.84 15.30 0.14
N ASN A 182 5.13 16.30 0.68
CA ASN A 182 5.66 17.23 1.68
C ASN A 182 5.99 16.51 2.99
N LEU A 183 5.11 15.62 3.46
CA LEU A 183 5.34 14.81 4.66
C LEU A 183 6.55 13.89 4.49
N THR A 184 6.65 13.20 3.35
CA THR A 184 7.79 12.33 3.00
C THR A 184 9.10 13.10 3.07
N ARG A 185 9.14 14.32 2.51
CA ARG A 185 10.35 15.17 2.53
C ARG A 185 10.78 15.52 3.95
N GLN A 186 9.85 15.90 4.83
CA GLN A 186 10.16 16.23 6.22
C GLN A 186 10.62 15.00 7.02
N LEU A 187 9.99 13.85 6.78
CA LEU A 187 10.38 12.59 7.42
C LEU A 187 11.78 12.13 6.95
N LEU A 188 12.09 12.26 5.66
CA LEU A 188 13.43 11.99 5.14
C LEU A 188 14.48 12.93 5.75
N SER A 189 14.19 14.22 5.92
CA SER A 189 15.10 15.14 6.64
C SER A 189 15.38 14.65 8.08
N SER A 190 14.38 14.12 8.77
CA SER A 190 14.54 13.57 10.13
C SER A 190 15.33 12.26 10.12
N MET A 191 15.13 11.40 9.12
CA MET A 191 15.94 10.19 8.92
C MET A 191 17.40 10.53 8.61
N ALA A 192 17.67 11.58 7.84
CA ALA A 192 19.02 12.05 7.57
C ALA A 192 19.73 12.49 8.86
N ALA A 193 19.01 13.18 9.75
CA ALA A 193 19.53 13.58 11.06
C ALA A 193 19.91 12.37 11.94
N ASP A 194 19.09 11.32 11.98
CA ASP A 194 19.42 10.07 12.68
C ASP A 194 20.63 9.35 12.06
N LEU A 195 20.74 9.36 10.73
CA LEU A 195 21.86 8.78 10.00
C LEU A 195 23.16 9.59 10.15
N GLY A 196 23.11 10.82 10.67
CA GLY A 196 24.25 11.72 10.77
C GLY A 196 24.77 12.19 9.40
N VAL A 197 23.88 12.28 8.40
CA VAL A 197 24.19 12.78 7.06
C VAL A 197 23.50 14.12 6.82
N GLU A 198 24.02 14.89 5.87
CA GLU A 198 23.38 16.14 5.45
C GLU A 198 21.98 15.86 4.89
N GLN A 199 21.00 16.69 5.26
CA GLN A 199 19.60 16.48 4.84
C GLN A 199 19.46 16.43 3.32
N ASP A 200 20.12 17.36 2.63
CA ASP A 200 20.09 17.45 1.18
C ASP A 200 20.64 16.18 0.52
N THR A 201 21.59 15.48 1.15
CA THR A 201 22.12 14.22 0.59
C THR A 201 21.05 13.14 0.49
N LEU A 202 20.23 12.96 1.53
CA LEU A 202 19.17 11.98 1.50
C LEU A 202 18.00 12.46 0.64
N LEU A 203 17.65 13.74 0.71
CA LEU A 203 16.58 14.31 -0.13
C LEU A 203 16.89 14.19 -1.62
N ASP A 204 18.13 14.48 -2.03
CA ASP A 204 18.56 14.38 -3.43
C ASP A 204 18.53 12.94 -3.95
N ALA A 205 18.77 11.95 -3.09
CA ALA A 205 18.63 10.54 -3.46
C ALA A 205 17.18 10.19 -3.88
N PHE A 206 16.19 10.88 -3.30
CA PHE A 206 14.78 10.79 -3.64
C PHE A 206 14.31 11.89 -4.62
N GLY A 207 15.17 12.87 -4.91
CA GLY A 207 14.90 13.98 -5.81
C GLY A 207 14.54 13.50 -7.22
N GLY A 208 13.40 13.98 -7.75
CA GLY A 208 12.90 13.61 -9.07
C GLY A 208 12.51 12.14 -9.23
N LYS A 209 12.51 11.35 -8.15
CA LYS A 209 12.01 9.97 -8.17
C LYS A 209 10.48 9.97 -8.19
N ARG A 210 9.93 8.86 -8.67
CA ARG A 210 8.50 8.68 -8.83
C ARG A 210 7.82 8.49 -7.47
N GLN A 211 6.71 9.19 -7.28
CA GLN A 211 5.68 8.83 -6.29
C GLN A 211 4.57 8.07 -7.02
N SER A 212 4.11 6.99 -6.42
CA SER A 212 2.93 6.27 -6.89
C SER A 212 2.00 6.01 -5.71
N VAL A 213 0.70 6.00 -5.98
CA VAL A 213 -0.33 5.59 -5.03
C VAL A 213 -0.88 4.25 -5.49
N ALA A 214 -0.87 3.29 -4.58
CA ALA A 214 -1.52 1.99 -4.74
C ALA A 214 -2.71 1.95 -3.76
N ILE A 215 -3.92 1.83 -4.30
CA ILE A 215 -5.15 1.76 -3.53
C ILE A 215 -5.66 0.33 -3.63
N HIS A 216 -5.81 -0.33 -2.48
CA HIS A 216 -6.27 -1.71 -2.40
C HIS A 216 -7.63 -1.76 -1.71
N HIS A 217 -8.57 -2.47 -2.33
CA HIS A 217 -9.81 -2.87 -1.68
C HIS A 217 -9.82 -4.38 -1.52
N TYR A 218 -10.08 -4.84 -0.29
CA TYR A 218 -10.12 -6.24 0.10
C TYR A 218 -11.58 -6.63 0.34
N PRO A 219 -12.26 -7.27 -0.63
CA PRO A 219 -13.66 -7.63 -0.46
C PRO A 219 -13.84 -8.65 0.67
N PRO A 220 -14.95 -8.61 1.42
CA PRO A 220 -15.26 -9.61 2.44
C PRO A 220 -15.17 -11.04 1.88
N CYS A 221 -14.70 -11.98 2.71
CA CYS A 221 -14.58 -13.38 2.33
C CYS A 221 -15.10 -14.27 3.46
N ARG A 222 -16.00 -15.22 3.13
CA ARG A 222 -16.48 -16.24 4.07
C ARG A 222 -15.46 -17.34 4.37
N HIS A 223 -14.38 -17.39 3.59
CA HIS A 223 -13.30 -18.35 3.72
C HIS A 223 -11.93 -17.65 3.81
N PRO A 224 -11.71 -16.78 4.82
CA PRO A 224 -10.45 -16.03 4.95
C PRO A 224 -9.23 -16.95 5.11
N GLU A 225 -9.43 -18.18 5.60
CA GLU A 225 -8.39 -19.22 5.71
C GLU A 225 -7.89 -19.75 4.35
N LYS A 226 -8.56 -19.40 3.25
CA LYS A 226 -8.23 -19.88 1.90
C LYS A 226 -7.65 -18.82 0.99
N VAL A 227 -7.78 -17.54 1.34
CA VAL A 227 -7.42 -16.44 0.45
C VAL A 227 -6.39 -15.53 1.09
N MET A 228 -5.65 -14.79 0.26
CA MET A 228 -4.67 -13.82 0.72
C MET A 228 -5.03 -12.44 0.15
N GLY A 229 -5.23 -11.45 1.00
CA GLY A 229 -5.55 -10.08 0.55
C GLY A 229 -4.39 -9.45 -0.22
N ASN A 230 -3.16 -9.58 0.31
CA ASN A 230 -1.94 -9.17 -0.38
C ASN A 230 -0.84 -10.20 -0.09
N THR A 231 -0.20 -10.72 -1.13
CA THR A 231 0.85 -11.72 -0.99
C THR A 231 1.99 -11.20 -0.10
N PRO A 232 2.56 -12.01 0.82
CA PRO A 232 3.73 -11.59 1.61
C PRO A 232 4.88 -11.09 0.74
N HIS A 233 5.32 -9.86 0.99
CA HIS A 233 6.37 -9.19 0.24
C HIS A 233 7.11 -8.18 1.12
N THR A 234 8.22 -7.67 0.59
CA THR A 234 8.87 -6.44 1.05
C THR A 234 8.67 -5.39 -0.03
N ASP A 235 8.40 -4.15 0.36
CA ASP A 235 8.24 -3.06 -0.61
C ASP A 235 9.51 -2.88 -1.45
N GLY A 236 9.33 -2.80 -2.77
CA GLY A 236 10.41 -2.47 -3.71
C GLY A 236 10.64 -0.96 -3.86
N LEU A 237 10.19 -0.17 -2.87
CA LEU A 237 10.19 1.29 -2.86
C LEU A 237 11.16 1.81 -1.80
N GLY A 238 11.41 3.13 -1.80
CA GLY A 238 12.27 3.75 -0.78
C GLY A 238 11.58 3.99 0.56
N LEU A 239 10.34 4.50 0.55
CA LEU A 239 9.51 4.73 1.73
C LEU A 239 8.04 4.64 1.35
N THR A 240 7.24 3.97 2.17
CA THR A 240 5.78 3.82 1.98
C THR A 240 5.06 4.48 3.15
N LEU A 241 4.10 5.36 2.85
CA LEU A 241 3.15 5.91 3.82
C LEU A 241 1.78 5.27 3.57
N LEU A 242 1.36 4.42 4.51
CA LEU A 242 0.13 3.64 4.41
C LEU A 242 -1.00 4.36 5.16
N LEU A 243 -2.16 4.46 4.52
CA LEU A 243 -3.40 4.95 5.11
C LEU A 243 -4.44 3.83 5.12
N HIS A 244 -4.94 3.46 6.30
CA HIS A 244 -6.11 2.59 6.42
C HIS A 244 -7.38 3.41 6.17
N VAL A 245 -8.20 2.97 5.21
CA VAL A 245 -9.43 3.67 4.83
C VAL A 245 -10.55 3.44 5.84
N ASP A 246 -10.57 2.26 6.47
CA ASP A 246 -11.50 1.88 7.53
C ASP A 246 -10.74 1.23 8.70
N ASP A 247 -11.47 0.89 9.77
CA ASP A 247 -10.90 0.35 11.01
C ASP A 247 -10.74 -1.19 10.98
N THR A 248 -10.74 -1.81 9.80
CA THR A 248 -10.59 -3.27 9.68
C THR A 248 -9.11 -3.66 9.84
N PRO A 249 -8.74 -4.47 10.85
CA PRO A 249 -7.35 -4.84 11.07
C PRO A 249 -6.90 -5.89 10.05
N VAL A 250 -6.13 -5.45 9.04
CA VAL A 250 -5.72 -6.31 7.91
C VAL A 250 -4.21 -6.46 7.76
N LEU A 251 -3.43 -5.50 8.25
CA LEU A 251 -1.99 -5.49 8.03
C LEU A 251 -1.30 -6.49 8.95
N GLN A 252 -0.40 -7.30 8.40
CA GLN A 252 0.47 -8.19 9.17
C GLN A 252 1.92 -7.92 8.84
N ILE A 253 2.76 -7.80 9.87
CA ILE A 253 4.18 -7.54 9.73
C ILE A 253 4.95 -8.76 10.22
N LYS A 254 5.94 -9.20 9.44
CA LYS A 254 6.82 -10.31 9.81
C LYS A 254 8.08 -9.77 10.50
N ARG A 255 8.34 -10.21 11.72
CA ARG A 255 9.54 -9.88 12.50
C ARG A 255 10.05 -11.11 13.24
N ASP A 256 11.36 -11.35 13.21
CA ASP A 256 12.01 -12.47 13.92
C ASP A 256 11.34 -13.83 13.67
N GLY A 257 10.88 -14.03 12.42
CA GLY A 257 10.18 -15.23 11.98
C GLY A 257 8.70 -15.32 12.37
N ARG A 258 8.18 -14.37 13.16
CA ARG A 258 6.79 -14.29 13.64
C ARG A 258 5.99 -13.26 12.85
N GLN A 259 4.67 -13.44 12.75
CA GLN A 259 3.76 -12.47 12.14
C GLN A 259 2.93 -11.78 13.24
N THR A 260 2.85 -10.45 13.19
CA THR A 260 2.04 -9.65 14.13
C THR A 260 1.00 -8.86 13.35
N GLN A 261 -0.28 -9.03 13.71
CA GLN A 261 -1.38 -8.25 13.14
C GLN A 261 -1.36 -6.83 13.71
N GLN A 262 -1.61 -5.85 12.86
CA GLN A 262 -1.68 -4.43 13.18
C GLN A 262 -3.10 -3.92 12.90
N LEU A 263 -3.50 -2.91 13.68
CA LEU A 263 -4.76 -2.18 13.54
C LEU A 263 -4.71 -1.28 12.30
#